data_AF-A0A3B9FKF1-F1
#
_entry.id   AF-A0A3B9FKF1-F1
#
_cell.length_a   1.000
_cell.length_b   1.000
_cell.length_c   1.000
_cell.angle_alpha   90.00
_cell.angle_beta   90.00
_cell.angle_gamma   90.00
#
_symmetry.space_group_name_H-M   'P 1'
#
loop_
_entity.id
_entity.type
_entity.pdbx_description
1 polymer ?
#
loop_
_entity_poly.entity_id
_entity_poly.type
_entity_poly.pdbx_seq_one_letter_code
_entity_poly.pdbx_strand_id
1 'polypeptide(L)'
;MKLSKERKKGFTLIELLVVITIIGILATVAIGPMGDLIFGASKDASGTSLRNMFNKLQTESKNTQVKWPGQETIKSAQGFATWFTKRTSMDDAGIWFLPNDPALEELDDENVEIPQKVLNTEGSLDQVKKAFGYNIAVPPTPYYTIKQQPPSGPFPIMWTRGLDTGETEWGDSSPWEGEGGHVLFSDGKVKWYETTQDEEGELPGVFKKWRKRGDDQDDSFVSDIGQAIPEGWSILKPEG
;
A
#
# COMPACT_ATOMS: atom_id res chain seq x y z
N MET A 1 -7.17 66.56 -32.83
CA MET A 1 -7.09 65.75 -31.60
C MET A 1 -5.77 64.95 -31.66
N LYS A 2 -4.76 65.28 -30.84
CA LYS A 2 -3.46 64.58 -30.85
C LYS A 2 -3.55 63.38 -29.89
N LEU A 3 -3.42 62.16 -30.41
CA LEU A 3 -3.27 60.94 -29.61
C LEU A 3 -1.82 60.84 -29.12
N SER A 4 -1.60 61.05 -27.82
CA SER A 4 -0.32 60.76 -27.17
C SER A 4 -0.12 59.24 -27.10
N LYS A 5 0.84 58.73 -27.88
CA LYS A 5 1.22 57.32 -27.86
C LYS A 5 2.10 57.06 -26.64
N GLU A 6 1.52 56.57 -25.56
CA GLU A 6 2.30 56.12 -24.40
C GLU A 6 3.15 54.91 -24.78
N ARG A 7 4.47 55.04 -24.64
CA ARG A 7 5.40 53.91 -24.81
C ARG A 7 5.28 53.01 -23.58
N LYS A 8 4.74 51.80 -23.75
CA LYS A 8 4.84 50.75 -22.73
C LYS A 8 6.32 50.41 -22.53
N LYS A 9 6.83 50.59 -21.31
CA LYS A 9 8.19 50.14 -20.93
C LYS A 9 8.21 48.61 -21.00
N GLY A 10 9.09 48.05 -21.83
CA GLY A 10 9.35 46.61 -21.86
C GLY A 10 10.25 46.19 -20.70
N PHE A 11 10.14 44.94 -20.26
CA PHE A 11 11.02 44.34 -19.27
C PHE A 11 12.48 44.34 -19.77
N THR A 12 13.41 44.63 -18.87
CA THR A 12 14.85 44.55 -19.16
C THR A 12 15.35 43.12 -19.02
N LEU A 13 16.41 42.77 -19.78
CA LEU A 13 17.06 41.46 -19.68
C LEU A 13 17.55 41.16 -18.25
N ILE A 14 18.05 42.19 -17.56
CA ILE A 14 18.57 42.02 -16.19
C ILE A 14 17.45 41.75 -15.19
N GLU A 15 16.28 42.38 -15.34
CA GLU A 15 15.11 42.07 -14.50
C GLU A 15 14.67 40.62 -14.70
N LEU A 16 14.62 40.15 -15.96
CA LEU A 16 14.30 38.76 -16.25
C LEU A 16 15.33 37.79 -15.63
N LEU A 17 16.62 38.11 -15.76
CA LEU A 17 17.71 37.30 -15.23
C LEU A 17 17.66 37.21 -13.70
N VAL A 18 17.39 38.32 -13.02
CA VAL A 18 17.24 38.34 -11.55
C VAL A 18 16.05 37.50 -11.12
N VAL A 19 14.93 37.53 -11.86
CA VAL A 19 13.75 36.72 -11.53
C VAL A 19 14.04 35.22 -11.66
N ILE A 20 14.63 34.76 -12.78
CA ILE A 20 14.93 33.33 -12.95
C ILE A 20 15.99 32.85 -11.95
N THR A 21 16.94 33.70 -11.56
CA THR A 21 17.94 33.34 -10.55
C THR A 21 17.34 33.25 -9.15
N ILE A 22 16.45 34.18 -8.77
CA ILE A 22 15.71 34.09 -7.51
C ILE A 22 14.82 32.84 -7.50
N ILE A 23 14.08 32.55 -8.57
CA ILE A 23 13.26 31.32 -8.68
C ILE A 23 14.14 30.07 -8.57
N GLY A 24 15.31 30.05 -9.22
CA GLY A 24 16.24 28.93 -9.13
C GLY A 24 16.76 28.67 -7.71
N ILE A 25 17.12 29.72 -6.97
CA ILE A 25 17.55 29.60 -5.56
C ILE A 25 16.38 29.18 -4.66
N LEU A 26 15.18 29.73 -4.88
CA LEU A 26 14.01 29.35 -4.09
C LEU A 26 13.60 27.89 -4.33
N ALA A 27 13.67 27.42 -5.58
CA ALA A 27 13.37 26.04 -5.93
C ALA A 27 14.32 25.05 -5.24
N THR A 28 15.62 25.32 -5.24
CA THR A 28 16.60 24.41 -4.60
C THR A 28 16.41 24.29 -3.09
N VAL A 29 16.05 25.37 -2.40
CA VAL A 29 15.79 25.36 -0.95
C VAL A 29 14.45 24.72 -0.61
N ALA A 30 13.45 24.82 -1.50
CA ALA A 30 12.10 24.32 -1.24
C ALA A 30 11.91 22.81 -1.50
N ILE A 31 12.68 22.20 -2.42
CA ILE A 31 12.48 20.80 -2.84
C ILE A 31 12.75 19.80 -1.70
N GLY A 32 13.80 20.00 -0.90
CA GLY A 32 14.20 19.05 0.15
C GLY A 32 13.07 18.72 1.14
N PRO A 33 12.50 19.72 1.84
CA PRO A 33 11.39 19.49 2.77
C PRO A 33 10.10 18.99 2.10
N MET A 34 9.88 19.23 0.80
CA MET A 34 8.68 18.74 0.12
C MET A 34 8.68 17.24 -0.11
N GLY A 35 9.85 16.62 -0.32
CA GLY A 35 9.97 15.17 -0.49
C GLY A 35 9.41 14.42 0.71
N ASP A 36 9.97 14.66 1.90
CA ASP A 36 9.55 14.01 3.15
C ASP A 36 8.06 14.24 3.46
N LEU A 37 7.54 15.42 3.14
CA LEU A 37 6.12 15.73 3.32
C LEU A 37 5.23 14.94 2.36
N ILE A 38 5.63 14.76 1.10
CA ILE A 38 4.89 13.97 0.10
C ILE A 38 4.95 12.48 0.45
N PHE A 39 6.11 11.97 0.89
CA PHE A 39 6.26 10.59 1.36
C PHE A 39 5.39 10.32 2.59
N GLY A 40 5.45 11.21 3.60
CA GLY A 40 4.61 11.13 4.80
C GLY A 40 3.11 11.17 4.48
N ALA A 41 2.69 12.07 3.58
CA ALA A 41 1.28 12.16 3.16
C ALA A 41 0.81 10.91 2.39
N SER A 42 1.65 10.36 1.50
CA SER A 42 1.34 9.11 0.79
C SER A 42 1.21 7.94 1.77
N LYS A 43 2.12 7.86 2.75
CA LYS A 43 2.09 6.87 3.83
C LYS A 43 0.78 6.97 4.63
N ASP A 44 0.41 8.15 5.10
CA ASP A 44 -0.83 8.36 5.84
C ASP A 44 -2.10 8.04 5.01
N ALA A 45 -2.09 8.41 3.73
CA ALA A 45 -3.18 8.11 2.81
C ALA A 45 -3.35 6.60 2.59
N SER A 46 -2.27 5.88 2.33
CA SER A 46 -2.28 4.42 2.20
C SER A 46 -2.79 3.72 3.45
N GLY A 47 -2.26 4.10 4.62
CA GLY A 47 -2.70 3.55 5.91
C GLY A 47 -4.19 3.81 6.18
N THR A 48 -4.70 4.96 5.76
CA THR A 48 -6.13 5.31 5.84
C THR A 48 -6.97 4.49 4.85
N SER A 49 -6.52 4.33 3.61
CA SER A 49 -7.18 3.52 2.59
C SER A 49 -7.33 2.06 3.02
N LEU A 50 -6.28 1.45 3.59
CA LEU A 50 -6.35 0.08 4.13
C LEU A 50 -7.37 -0.05 5.27
N ARG A 51 -7.38 0.91 6.22
CA ARG A 51 -8.38 0.94 7.31
C ARG A 51 -9.80 1.08 6.77
N ASN A 52 -10.01 1.97 5.80
CA ASN A 52 -11.31 2.19 5.18
C ASN A 52 -11.80 0.96 4.40
N MET A 53 -10.92 0.32 3.64
CA MET A 53 -11.17 -0.95 2.95
C MET A 53 -11.64 -2.02 3.96
N PHE A 54 -10.91 -2.20 5.05
CA PHE A 54 -11.24 -3.19 6.08
C PHE A 54 -12.57 -2.88 6.79
N ASN A 55 -12.80 -1.62 7.15
CA ASN A 55 -14.05 -1.17 7.77
C ASN A 55 -15.26 -1.38 6.85
N LYS A 56 -15.10 -1.16 5.54
CA LYS A 56 -16.14 -1.45 4.56
C LYS A 56 -16.45 -2.95 4.51
N LEU A 57 -15.42 -3.81 4.44
CA LEU A 57 -15.62 -5.26 4.49
C LEU A 57 -16.32 -5.72 5.76
N GLN A 58 -15.94 -5.17 6.92
CA GLN A 58 -16.63 -5.45 8.19
C GLN A 58 -18.11 -5.04 8.15
N THR A 59 -18.40 -3.88 7.59
CA THR A 59 -19.78 -3.37 7.47
C THR A 59 -20.60 -4.28 6.55
N GLU A 60 -20.07 -4.66 5.39
CA GLU A 60 -20.73 -5.60 4.49
C GLU A 60 -20.87 -6.99 5.10
N SER A 61 -19.89 -7.44 5.88
CA SER A 61 -19.93 -8.72 6.59
C SER A 61 -21.05 -8.80 7.61
N LYS A 62 -21.38 -7.70 8.30
CA LYS A 62 -22.53 -7.63 9.21
C LYS A 62 -23.87 -7.79 8.47
N ASN A 63 -23.96 -7.26 7.25
CA ASN A 63 -25.20 -7.27 6.47
C ASN A 63 -25.38 -8.54 5.62
N THR A 64 -24.30 -9.06 5.04
CA THR A 64 -24.34 -10.13 4.01
C THR A 64 -23.40 -11.31 4.30
N GLN A 65 -22.77 -11.35 5.47
CA GLN A 65 -21.81 -12.39 5.88
C GLN A 65 -20.62 -12.55 4.92
N VAL A 66 -20.14 -11.46 4.31
CA VAL A 66 -18.87 -11.47 3.56
C VAL A 66 -17.75 -12.06 4.40
N LYS A 67 -17.11 -13.09 3.86
CA LYS A 67 -15.94 -13.77 4.42
C LYS A 67 -14.68 -13.25 3.72
N TRP A 68 -13.54 -13.31 4.40
CA TRP A 68 -12.26 -13.12 3.73
C TRP A 68 -12.10 -14.20 2.65
N PRO A 69 -11.73 -13.84 1.41
CA PRO A 69 -11.71 -14.80 0.31
C PRO A 69 -10.58 -15.81 0.54
N GLY A 70 -10.85 -17.07 0.18
CA GLY A 70 -9.83 -18.12 0.16
C GLY A 70 -9.25 -18.34 -1.22
N GLN A 71 -8.28 -19.24 -1.32
CA GLN A 71 -7.64 -19.66 -2.57
C GLN A 71 -8.63 -20.27 -3.56
N GLU A 72 -9.75 -20.85 -3.10
CA GLU A 72 -10.82 -21.30 -3.99
C GLU A 72 -11.56 -20.14 -4.69
N THR A 73 -11.49 -18.93 -4.15
CA THR A 73 -12.23 -17.75 -4.63
C THR A 73 -11.36 -16.80 -5.45
N ILE A 74 -10.11 -16.59 -5.04
CA ILE A 74 -9.17 -15.69 -5.73
C ILE A 74 -7.82 -16.39 -5.94
N LYS A 75 -7.19 -16.11 -7.07
CA LYS A 75 -5.91 -16.74 -7.49
C LYS A 75 -4.74 -15.76 -7.59
N SER A 76 -4.99 -14.46 -7.49
CA SER A 76 -3.98 -13.41 -7.56
C SER A 76 -4.32 -12.24 -6.64
N ALA A 77 -3.32 -11.40 -6.35
CA ALA A 77 -3.51 -10.20 -5.54
C ALA A 77 -4.51 -9.23 -6.19
N GLN A 78 -4.43 -9.05 -7.51
CA GLN A 78 -5.36 -8.25 -8.30
C GLN A 78 -6.77 -8.84 -8.30
N GLY A 79 -6.87 -10.18 -8.28
CA GLY A 79 -8.13 -10.89 -8.11
C GLY A 79 -8.86 -10.45 -6.83
N PHE A 80 -8.13 -10.14 -5.76
CA PHE A 80 -8.72 -9.58 -4.54
C PHE A 80 -9.37 -8.22 -4.79
N ALA A 81 -8.76 -7.32 -5.55
CA ALA A 81 -9.35 -6.01 -5.84
C ALA A 81 -10.67 -6.11 -6.62
N THR A 82 -10.71 -7.01 -7.61
CA THR A 82 -11.96 -7.28 -8.35
C THR A 82 -13.03 -7.92 -7.46
N TRP A 83 -12.63 -8.85 -6.58
CA TRP A 83 -13.52 -9.46 -5.58
C TRP A 83 -14.04 -8.43 -4.58
N PHE A 84 -13.17 -7.57 -4.06
CA PHE A 84 -13.51 -6.52 -3.11
C PHE A 84 -14.53 -5.55 -3.72
N THR A 85 -14.29 -5.11 -4.95
CA THR A 85 -15.19 -4.21 -5.68
C THR A 85 -16.58 -4.83 -5.85
N LYS A 86 -16.66 -6.13 -6.20
CA LYS A 86 -17.93 -6.88 -6.31
C LYS A 86 -18.70 -6.92 -4.99
N ARG A 87 -18.00 -6.98 -3.84
CA ARG A 87 -18.62 -7.13 -2.52
C ARG A 87 -19.00 -5.81 -1.87
N THR A 88 -18.27 -4.75 -2.15
CA THR A 88 -18.38 -3.49 -1.42
C THR A 88 -18.89 -2.33 -2.27
N SER A 89 -18.90 -2.49 -3.60
CA SER A 89 -19.12 -1.41 -4.57
C SER A 89 -18.14 -0.24 -4.44
N MET A 90 -17.03 -0.41 -3.71
CA MET A 90 -15.90 0.51 -3.74
C MET A 90 -15.00 0.11 -4.89
N ASP A 91 -14.99 0.92 -5.94
CA ASP A 91 -14.30 0.66 -7.20
C ASP A 91 -13.08 1.57 -7.41
N ASP A 92 -12.69 2.39 -6.44
CA ASP A 92 -11.54 3.29 -6.55
C ASP A 92 -10.22 2.51 -6.71
N ALA A 93 -9.53 2.74 -7.83
CA ALA A 93 -8.25 2.11 -8.11
C ALA A 93 -7.11 2.67 -7.24
N GLY A 94 -7.21 3.92 -6.78
CA GLY A 94 -6.19 4.56 -5.94
C GLY A 94 -5.99 3.90 -4.57
N ILE A 95 -6.87 2.97 -4.19
CA ILE A 95 -6.68 2.10 -3.03
C ILE A 95 -5.54 1.11 -3.28
N TRP A 96 -5.40 0.62 -4.51
CA TRP A 96 -4.54 -0.50 -4.92
C TRP A 96 -3.22 -0.07 -5.55
N PHE A 97 -3.20 1.10 -6.18
CA PHE A 97 -2.02 1.68 -6.83
C PHE A 97 -1.55 2.87 -5.98
N LEU A 98 -0.40 2.71 -5.34
CA LEU A 98 0.06 3.61 -4.29
C LEU A 98 0.85 4.79 -4.84
N PRO A 99 0.60 6.03 -4.37
CA PRO A 99 1.38 7.18 -4.81
C PRO A 99 2.86 7.03 -4.45
N ASN A 100 3.75 7.42 -5.36
CA ASN A 100 5.21 7.28 -5.29
C ASN A 100 5.76 5.86 -5.46
N ASP A 101 4.93 4.93 -5.96
CA ASP A 101 5.41 3.61 -6.31
C ASP A 101 6.25 3.68 -7.63
N PRO A 102 7.53 3.25 -7.64
CA PRO A 102 8.39 3.31 -8.81
C PRO A 102 7.86 2.49 -9.99
N ALA A 103 7.08 1.44 -9.74
CA ALA A 103 6.44 0.66 -10.79
C ALA A 103 5.33 1.45 -11.53
N LEU A 104 4.84 2.56 -10.97
CA LEU A 104 3.95 3.49 -11.71
C LEU A 104 4.73 4.26 -12.77
N GLU A 105 5.96 4.69 -12.47
CA GLU A 105 6.82 5.37 -13.43
C GLU A 105 7.17 4.42 -14.58
N GLU A 106 7.50 3.17 -14.27
CA GLU A 106 7.74 2.16 -15.30
C GLU A 106 6.50 1.86 -16.16
N LEU A 107 5.28 2.02 -15.63
CA LEU A 107 4.06 1.88 -16.43
C LEU A 107 3.87 3.09 -17.34
N ASP A 108 4.20 4.29 -16.87
CA ASP A 108 4.14 5.52 -17.68
C ASP A 108 5.13 5.47 -18.86
N ASP A 109 6.36 4.99 -18.61
CA ASP A 109 7.37 4.75 -19.65
C ASP A 109 6.92 3.71 -20.70
N GLU A 110 6.14 2.70 -20.28
CA GLU A 110 5.50 1.72 -21.16
C GLU A 110 4.22 2.23 -21.83
N ASN A 111 3.81 3.47 -21.54
CA ASN A 111 2.57 4.10 -22.00
C ASN A 111 1.32 3.29 -21.61
N VAL A 112 1.33 2.73 -20.39
CA VAL A 112 0.24 1.96 -19.78
C VAL A 112 -0.45 2.82 -18.71
N GLU A 113 -1.69 3.22 -18.99
CA GLU A 113 -2.47 4.02 -18.06
C GLU A 113 -3.11 3.16 -16.96
N ILE A 114 -3.07 3.66 -15.72
CA ILE A 114 -3.76 3.05 -14.59
C ILE A 114 -5.24 3.39 -14.65
N PRO A 115 -6.15 2.40 -14.56
CA PRO A 115 -7.57 2.70 -14.57
C PRO A 115 -7.94 3.51 -13.33
N GLN A 116 -8.83 4.50 -13.46
CA GLN A 116 -9.36 5.21 -12.28
C GLN A 116 -10.29 4.33 -11.43
N LYS A 117 -10.90 3.33 -12.05
CA LYS A 117 -11.85 2.40 -11.41
C LYS A 117 -11.49 0.95 -11.68
N VAL A 118 -11.49 0.14 -10.65
CA VAL A 118 -11.38 -1.32 -10.77
C VAL A 118 -12.67 -1.87 -11.35
N LEU A 119 -12.56 -2.54 -12.49
CA LEU A 119 -13.69 -3.24 -13.08
C LEU A 119 -13.98 -4.53 -12.30
N ASN A 120 -15.24 -4.93 -12.25
CA ASN A 120 -15.65 -6.20 -11.65
C ASN A 120 -15.37 -7.41 -12.57
N THR A 121 -14.42 -7.28 -13.49
CA THR A 121 -14.04 -8.31 -14.45
C THR A 121 -12.67 -8.86 -14.06
N GLU A 122 -12.56 -10.18 -13.96
CA GLU A 122 -11.28 -10.84 -13.71
C GLU A 122 -10.30 -10.56 -14.86
N GLY A 123 -9.02 -10.37 -14.53
CA GLY A 123 -7.99 -9.98 -15.49
C GLY A 123 -8.00 -8.50 -15.89
N SER A 124 -8.95 -7.69 -15.40
CA SER A 124 -9.02 -6.26 -15.74
C SER A 124 -7.83 -5.42 -15.27
N LEU A 125 -6.98 -5.97 -14.39
CA LEU A 125 -5.79 -5.33 -13.86
C LEU A 125 -4.50 -6.01 -14.32
N ASP A 126 -4.56 -6.98 -15.25
CA ASP A 126 -3.39 -7.79 -15.63
C ASP A 126 -2.29 -6.96 -16.29
N GLN A 127 -2.65 -5.91 -17.03
CA GLN A 127 -1.70 -5.00 -17.68
C GLN A 127 -0.94 -4.13 -16.68
N VAL A 128 -1.56 -3.84 -15.53
CA VAL A 128 -1.00 -2.96 -14.48
C VAL A 128 -0.55 -3.76 -13.26
N LYS A 129 -0.46 -5.09 -13.37
CA LYS A 129 -0.25 -5.99 -12.23
C LYS A 129 1.06 -5.73 -11.48
N LYS A 130 2.10 -5.25 -12.18
CA LYS A 130 3.42 -4.94 -11.61
C LYS A 130 3.37 -3.83 -10.55
N ALA A 131 2.48 -2.86 -10.73
CA ALA A 131 2.31 -1.75 -9.80
C ALA A 131 1.21 -1.99 -8.75
N PHE A 132 0.67 -3.20 -8.65
CA PHE A 132 -0.34 -3.52 -7.64
C PHE A 132 0.31 -3.54 -6.25
N GLY A 133 -0.07 -2.61 -5.37
CA GLY A 133 0.71 -2.24 -4.18
C GLY A 133 0.78 -3.25 -3.04
N TYR A 134 0.09 -4.39 -3.08
CA TYR A 134 -0.10 -5.24 -1.90
C TYR A 134 0.09 -6.74 -2.12
N ASN A 135 0.71 -7.37 -1.12
CA ASN A 135 0.67 -8.80 -0.87
C ASN A 135 -0.55 -9.15 0.00
N ILE A 136 -1.18 -10.30 -0.24
CA ILE A 136 -2.44 -10.68 0.41
C ILE A 136 -2.36 -12.11 0.94
N ALA A 137 -2.53 -12.29 2.25
CA ALA A 137 -2.60 -13.62 2.84
C ALA A 137 -4.02 -14.20 2.68
N VAL A 138 -4.11 -15.41 2.12
CA VAL A 138 -5.38 -16.09 1.84
C VAL A 138 -5.42 -17.50 2.43
N PRO A 139 -6.51 -17.87 3.12
CA PRO A 139 -6.76 -19.23 3.59
C PRO A 139 -7.07 -20.17 2.42
N PRO A 140 -6.99 -21.50 2.60
CA PRO A 140 -7.47 -22.46 1.60
C PRO A 140 -8.95 -22.26 1.24
N THR A 141 -9.79 -22.05 2.26
CA THR A 141 -11.24 -21.83 2.13
C THR A 141 -11.66 -20.49 2.75
N PRO A 142 -12.77 -19.87 2.32
CA PRO A 142 -13.21 -18.57 2.81
C PRO A 142 -13.31 -18.52 4.34
N TYR A 143 -12.52 -17.63 4.93
CA TYR A 143 -12.40 -17.52 6.36
C TYR A 143 -13.43 -16.53 6.88
N TYR A 144 -14.27 -16.99 7.83
CA TYR A 144 -15.17 -16.08 8.53
C TYR A 144 -14.33 -15.00 9.19
N THR A 145 -14.54 -13.78 8.71
CA THR A 145 -13.94 -12.56 9.23
C THR A 145 -13.99 -12.56 10.76
N ILE A 146 -12.85 -12.85 11.40
CA ILE A 146 -12.29 -12.08 12.53
C ILE A 146 -13.13 -12.06 13.82
N LYS A 147 -14.22 -12.83 13.92
CA LYS A 147 -15.06 -12.86 15.13
C LYS A 147 -14.36 -13.50 16.33
N GLN A 148 -13.35 -14.35 16.10
CA GLN A 148 -12.52 -14.92 17.15
C GLN A 148 -11.07 -14.84 16.72
N GLN A 149 -10.30 -13.98 17.39
CA GLN A 149 -8.85 -13.95 17.23
C GLN A 149 -8.27 -15.28 17.74
N PRO A 150 -7.17 -15.78 17.12
CA PRO A 150 -6.42 -16.89 17.70
C PRO A 150 -5.84 -16.46 19.06
N PRO A 151 -5.38 -17.41 19.91
CA PRO A 151 -4.73 -17.08 21.17
C PRO A 151 -3.52 -16.16 21.00
N SER A 152 -2.80 -16.27 19.88
CA SER A 152 -1.71 -15.38 19.51
C SER A 152 -2.19 -13.94 19.21
N GLY A 153 -3.49 -13.69 19.07
CA GLY A 153 -4.02 -12.36 18.74
C GLY A 153 -3.98 -12.06 17.25
N PRO A 154 -4.08 -10.77 16.86
CA PRO A 154 -4.16 -10.35 15.47
C PRO A 154 -2.91 -10.74 14.67
N PHE A 155 -3.10 -11.15 13.43
CA PHE A 155 -2.04 -11.56 12.51
C PHE A 155 -2.11 -10.78 11.19
N PRO A 156 -1.00 -10.65 10.44
CA PRO A 156 -1.00 -9.95 9.15
C PRO A 156 -1.95 -10.61 8.13
N ILE A 157 -2.75 -9.81 7.42
CA ILE A 157 -3.65 -10.30 6.35
C ILE A 157 -3.40 -9.65 5.00
N MET A 158 -2.82 -8.44 4.99
CA MET A 158 -2.43 -7.72 3.78
C MET A 158 -1.30 -6.77 4.14
N TRP A 159 -0.32 -6.60 3.26
CA TRP A 159 0.78 -5.66 3.48
C TRP A 159 1.28 -5.13 2.16
N THR A 160 1.96 -3.99 2.21
CA THR A 160 2.58 -3.39 1.03
C THR A 160 3.59 -4.37 0.42
N ARG A 161 3.59 -4.47 -0.91
CA ARG A 161 4.52 -5.29 -1.69
C ARG A 161 5.98 -4.90 -1.40
N GLY A 162 6.90 -5.83 -1.67
CA GLY A 162 8.32 -5.66 -1.42
C GLY A 162 8.82 -6.26 -0.10
N LEU A 163 7.95 -6.96 0.65
CA LEU A 163 8.35 -7.82 1.77
C LEU A 163 7.81 -9.23 1.56
N ASP A 164 8.73 -10.19 1.43
CA ASP A 164 8.48 -11.62 1.27
C ASP A 164 8.89 -12.46 2.50
N THR A 165 8.53 -13.75 2.46
CA THR A 165 8.87 -14.70 3.53
C THR A 165 10.37 -14.87 3.67
N GLY A 166 10.88 -14.76 4.89
CA GLY A 166 12.31 -14.83 5.20
C GLY A 166 13.05 -13.50 5.03
N GLU A 167 12.40 -12.45 4.52
CA GLU A 167 12.94 -11.10 4.47
C GLU A 167 12.59 -10.33 5.74
N THR A 168 13.41 -9.32 6.06
CA THR A 168 13.19 -8.46 7.23
C THR A 168 13.03 -6.99 6.90
N GLU A 169 13.26 -6.60 5.65
CA GLU A 169 13.20 -5.22 5.18
C GLU A 169 12.44 -5.20 3.87
N TRP A 170 11.81 -4.06 3.56
CA TRP A 170 11.20 -3.86 2.25
C TRP A 170 12.28 -3.65 1.21
N GLY A 171 12.12 -4.24 0.03
CA GLY A 171 13.03 -4.01 -1.09
C GLY A 171 12.77 -2.67 -1.80
N ASP A 172 13.74 -2.23 -2.59
CA ASP A 172 13.69 -1.00 -3.41
C ASP A 172 12.54 -1.00 -4.42
N SER A 173 12.06 -2.18 -4.81
CA SER A 173 10.90 -2.27 -5.68
C SER A 173 9.63 -1.82 -4.97
N SER A 174 9.58 -1.70 -3.64
CA SER A 174 8.38 -1.34 -2.90
C SER A 174 7.91 0.11 -3.17
N PRO A 175 6.65 0.45 -2.84
CA PRO A 175 6.09 1.80 -3.01
C PRO A 175 6.82 2.94 -2.28
N TRP A 176 7.73 2.60 -1.37
CA TRP A 176 8.56 3.56 -0.64
C TRP A 176 10.05 3.18 -0.72
N GLU A 177 10.44 2.46 -1.78
CA GLU A 177 11.84 2.21 -2.14
C GLU A 177 12.69 1.64 -0.98
N GLY A 178 12.08 0.81 -0.13
CA GLY A 178 12.76 0.12 0.97
C GLY A 178 12.68 0.81 2.34
N GLU A 179 12.14 2.03 2.41
CA GLU A 179 11.92 2.76 3.69
C GLU A 179 10.89 2.09 4.61
N GLY A 180 10.15 1.09 4.09
CA GLY A 180 9.22 0.27 4.85
C GLY A 180 7.88 0.06 4.15
N GLY A 181 6.88 -0.37 4.92
CA GLY A 181 5.55 -0.61 4.41
C GLY A 181 4.45 -0.71 5.45
N HIS A 182 3.22 -0.72 4.96
CA HIS A 182 2.05 -0.92 5.79
C HIS A 182 1.73 -2.39 5.95
N VAL A 183 1.30 -2.78 7.15
CA VAL A 183 0.74 -4.09 7.46
C VAL A 183 -0.65 -3.90 8.05
N LEU A 184 -1.66 -4.44 7.37
CA LEU A 184 -3.02 -4.60 7.84
C LEU A 184 -3.15 -5.94 8.58
N PHE A 185 -3.57 -5.86 9.83
CA PHE A 185 -3.80 -7.01 10.70
C PHE A 185 -5.25 -7.48 10.65
N SER A 186 -5.46 -8.72 11.05
CA SER A 186 -6.77 -9.37 11.09
C SER A 186 -7.76 -8.61 11.97
N ASP A 187 -7.37 -7.80 12.95
CA ASP A 187 -8.28 -6.97 13.76
C ASP A 187 -8.62 -5.61 13.12
N GLY A 188 -8.05 -5.30 11.96
CA GLY A 188 -8.24 -4.04 11.25
C GLY A 188 -7.25 -2.95 11.59
N LYS A 189 -6.31 -3.20 12.51
CA LYS A 189 -5.22 -2.26 12.74
C LYS A 189 -4.31 -2.25 11.52
N VAL A 190 -3.89 -1.05 11.17
CA VAL A 190 -2.85 -0.83 10.15
C VAL A 190 -1.69 -0.14 10.84
N LYS A 191 -0.50 -0.71 10.69
CA LYS A 191 0.75 -0.17 11.21
C LYS A 191 1.78 -0.04 10.10
N TRP A 192 2.63 0.96 10.23
CA TRP A 192 3.85 1.08 9.44
C TRP A 192 4.99 0.34 10.13
N TYR A 193 5.85 -0.29 9.34
CA TYR A 193 7.11 -0.88 9.77
C TYR A 193 8.20 -0.44 8.80
N GLU A 194 9.32 0.05 9.33
CA GLU A 194 10.54 0.33 8.56
C GLU A 194 11.30 -0.98 8.31
N THR A 195 11.46 -1.77 9.39
CA THR A 195 11.97 -3.14 9.37
C THR A 195 11.06 -4.04 10.20
N THR A 196 11.17 -5.35 9.99
CA THR A 196 10.47 -6.36 10.80
C THR A 196 11.34 -6.92 11.93
N GLN A 197 12.59 -6.48 12.02
CA GLN A 197 13.45 -6.70 13.19
C GLN A 197 12.98 -5.81 14.35
N ASP A 198 13.31 -6.21 15.57
CA ASP A 198 13.04 -5.40 16.75
C ASP A 198 14.06 -4.26 16.92
N GLU A 199 13.77 -3.33 17.83
CA GLU A 199 14.61 -2.15 18.09
C GLU A 199 16.05 -2.51 18.57
N GLU A 200 16.25 -3.74 19.05
CA GLU A 200 17.52 -4.25 19.57
C GLU A 200 18.35 -5.03 18.53
N GLY A 201 17.80 -5.29 17.34
CA GLY A 201 18.50 -5.94 16.21
C GLY A 201 18.85 -7.43 16.45
N GLU A 202 18.35 -8.01 17.53
CA GLU A 202 18.59 -9.38 17.99
C GLU A 202 17.21 -10.03 18.14
N LEU A 203 16.86 -11.03 17.33
CA LEU A 203 15.52 -11.67 17.34
C LEU A 203 14.91 -11.79 18.76
N PRO A 204 13.72 -11.20 18.99
CA PRO A 204 12.52 -11.58 18.25
C PRO A 204 11.81 -10.39 17.57
N GLY A 205 11.51 -10.51 16.27
CA GLY A 205 11.00 -9.40 15.44
C GLY A 205 9.64 -8.79 15.83
N VAL A 206 9.03 -8.01 14.93
CA VAL A 206 7.86 -7.18 15.28
C VAL A 206 6.51 -7.92 15.23
N PHE A 207 6.46 -9.10 14.64
CA PHE A 207 5.22 -9.84 14.47
C PHE A 207 5.07 -10.92 15.52
N LYS A 208 3.87 -11.04 16.08
CA LYS A 208 3.57 -12.14 16.97
C LYS A 208 3.45 -13.44 16.16
N LYS A 209 4.20 -14.48 16.57
CA LYS A 209 4.15 -15.79 15.91
C LYS A 209 2.74 -16.36 15.98
N TRP A 210 2.24 -16.87 14.86
CA TRP A 210 0.91 -17.46 14.85
C TRP A 210 0.86 -18.71 15.73
N ARG A 211 -0.23 -18.88 16.48
CA ARG A 211 -0.49 -20.08 17.28
C ARG A 211 -1.92 -20.55 17.15
N LYS A 212 -2.10 -21.86 17.03
CA LYS A 212 -3.43 -22.50 17.06
C LYS A 212 -3.98 -22.57 18.48
N ARG A 213 -5.31 -22.67 18.60
CA ARG A 213 -5.95 -22.88 19.91
C ARG A 213 -5.58 -24.26 20.46
N GLY A 214 -5.16 -24.30 21.73
CA GLY A 214 -4.66 -25.52 22.37
C GLY A 214 -3.16 -25.75 22.22
N ASP A 215 -2.41 -24.75 21.74
CA ASP A 215 -0.95 -24.73 21.80
C ASP A 215 -0.50 -24.07 23.12
N ASP A 216 0.21 -24.83 23.96
CA ASP A 216 0.66 -24.43 25.30
C ASP A 216 1.98 -23.61 25.26
N GLN A 217 2.51 -23.31 24.07
CA GLN A 217 3.69 -22.46 23.93
C GLN A 217 3.42 -21.02 24.34
N ASP A 218 4.41 -20.40 24.97
CA ASP A 218 4.42 -18.97 25.29
C ASP A 218 4.38 -18.12 24.02
N ASP A 219 3.91 -16.88 24.21
CA ASP A 219 3.94 -15.88 23.16
C ASP A 219 5.40 -15.57 22.77
N SER A 220 5.67 -15.63 21.47
CA SER A 220 6.96 -15.28 20.87
C SER A 220 6.74 -14.37 19.67
N PHE A 221 7.78 -13.63 19.31
CA PHE A 221 7.77 -12.77 18.15
C PHE A 221 8.77 -13.23 17.09
N VAL A 222 8.49 -12.86 15.85
CA VAL A 222 9.19 -13.27 14.63
C VAL A 222 9.30 -12.07 13.69
N SER A 223 10.42 -11.98 12.98
CA SER A 223 10.62 -10.98 11.92
C SER A 223 10.05 -11.45 10.58
N ASP A 224 10.06 -12.76 10.35
CA ASP A 224 9.48 -13.37 9.15
C ASP A 224 7.95 -13.30 9.19
N ILE A 225 7.37 -12.51 8.28
CA ILE A 225 5.92 -12.35 8.14
C ILE A 225 5.23 -13.68 7.81
N GLY A 226 5.92 -14.63 7.16
CA GLY A 226 5.42 -15.96 6.87
C GLY A 226 5.14 -16.81 8.11
N GLN A 227 5.86 -16.55 9.22
CA GLN A 227 5.64 -17.24 10.50
C GLN A 227 4.55 -16.58 11.35
N ALA A 228 4.14 -15.36 10.98
CA ALA A 228 3.08 -14.62 11.64
C ALA A 228 1.68 -14.91 11.07
N ILE A 229 1.60 -15.48 9.86
CA ILE A 229 0.32 -15.87 9.25
C ILE A 229 -0.09 -17.30 9.64
N PRO A 230 -1.39 -17.65 9.60
CA PRO A 230 -1.84 -18.98 10.00
C PRO A 230 -1.33 -20.09 9.07
N GLU A 231 -1.11 -21.27 9.65
CA GLU A 231 -0.70 -22.46 8.89
C GLU A 231 -1.69 -22.75 7.74
N GLY A 232 -1.14 -23.08 6.57
CA GLY A 232 -1.89 -23.39 5.35
C GLY A 232 -2.41 -22.17 4.59
N TRP A 233 -2.20 -20.94 5.08
CA TRP A 233 -2.45 -19.74 4.29
C TRP A 233 -1.35 -19.56 3.24
N SER A 234 -1.73 -19.01 2.09
CA SER A 234 -0.80 -18.66 1.01
C SER A 234 -0.74 -17.16 0.84
N ILE A 235 0.37 -16.67 0.32
CA ILE A 235 0.57 -15.24 0.06
C ILE A 235 0.41 -15.03 -1.44
N LEU A 236 -0.62 -14.28 -1.82
CA LEU A 236 -0.81 -13.85 -3.20
C LEU A 236 0.00 -12.58 -3.41
N LYS A 237 0.92 -12.63 -4.38
CA LYS A 237 1.79 -11.51 -4.74
C LYS A 237 1.28 -10.80 -6.01
N PRO A 238 1.66 -9.53 -6.22
CA PRO A 238 1.37 -8.80 -7.44
C PRO A 238 1.82 -9.50 -8.74
N GLU A 239 3.03 -10.07 -8.77
CA GLU A 239 3.59 -10.59 -10.02
C GLU A 239 3.19 -12.04 -10.36
N GLY A 240 2.65 -12.77 -9.37
CA GLY A 240 2.27 -14.19 -9.46
C GLY A 240 2.88 -15.01 -8.33
#